data_AF-A0A8W8IZ99-F1
#
_entry.id   AF-A0A8W8IZ99-F1
#
_cell.length_a   1.000
_cell.length_b   1.000
_cell.length_c   1.000
_cell.angle_alpha   90.00
_cell.angle_beta   90.00
_cell.angle_gamma   90.00
#
_symmetry.space_group_name_H-M   'P 1'
#
loop_
_entity.id
_entity.type
_entity.pdbx_description
1 polymer ?
#
loop_
_entity_poly.entity_id
_entity_poly.type
_entity_poly.pdbx_seq_one_letter_code
_entity_poly.pdbx_strand_id
1 'polypeptide(L)'
;IYYGWARRNCTAYCGLCQGTTTSLQPTVITSSQPSYPSEVCKDTLNCRVYHAAMICVTNGIYYPWSLKHCPAYCGYCQAPTRIVPCSDKLTNCDEYPPDLCTNELYRLWREDNCRKFCGICSGIDTVIDYSSVVG
;
A
#
# COMPACT_ATOMS: atom_id res chain seq x y z
N ILE A 1 -19.46 -11.84 16.13
CA ILE A 1 -20.09 -12.83 15.22
C ILE A 1 -19.18 -13.25 14.04
N TYR A 2 -18.07 -12.55 13.76
CA TYR A 2 -17.15 -12.91 12.66
C TYR A 2 -16.05 -13.94 13.00
N TYR A 3 -15.80 -14.21 14.30
CA TYR A 3 -14.70 -15.08 14.74
C TYR A 3 -14.81 -16.53 14.25
N GLY A 4 -16.04 -17.07 14.15
CA GLY A 4 -16.26 -18.46 13.73
C GLY A 4 -16.05 -18.72 12.23
N TRP A 5 -16.34 -17.73 11.37
CA TRP A 5 -16.13 -17.84 9.93
C TRP A 5 -14.65 -17.71 9.57
N ALA A 6 -13.96 -16.75 10.19
CA ALA A 6 -12.52 -16.53 9.98
C ALA A 6 -11.69 -17.75 10.40
N ARG A 7 -12.10 -18.45 11.46
CA ARG A 7 -11.42 -19.67 11.93
C ARG A 7 -11.42 -20.81 10.91
N ARG A 8 -12.41 -20.85 9.99
CA ARG A 8 -12.53 -21.91 8.98
C ARG A 8 -11.92 -21.51 7.63
N ASN A 9 -11.97 -20.22 7.29
CA ASN A 9 -11.60 -19.75 5.96
C ASN A 9 -10.24 -19.04 5.92
N CYS A 10 -9.70 -18.64 7.07
CA CYS A 10 -8.46 -17.85 7.17
C CYS A 10 -7.51 -18.43 8.25
N THR A 11 -7.38 -19.75 8.32
CA THR A 11 -6.61 -20.46 9.37
C THR A 11 -5.14 -20.02 9.46
N ALA A 12 -4.50 -19.73 8.32
CA ALA A 12 -3.13 -19.23 8.26
C ALA A 12 -3.00 -17.81 8.82
N TYR A 13 -3.92 -16.91 8.49
CA TYR A 13 -3.93 -15.52 9.01
C TYR A 13 -4.21 -15.48 10.52
N CYS A 14 -5.03 -16.40 11.02
CA CYS A 14 -5.31 -16.53 12.44
C CYS A 14 -4.24 -17.30 13.23
N GLY A 15 -3.15 -17.73 12.61
CA GLY A 15 -2.06 -18.46 13.29
C GLY A 15 -2.47 -19.83 13.86
N LEU A 16 -3.51 -20.46 13.29
CA LEU A 16 -4.10 -21.70 13.81
C LEU A 16 -3.58 -22.98 13.13
N CYS A 17 -2.61 -22.87 12.22
CA CYS A 17 -2.00 -24.05 11.60
C CYS A 17 -1.06 -24.75 12.59
N GLN A 18 -1.31 -26.04 12.86
CA GLN A 18 -0.33 -26.91 13.50
C GLN A 18 0.68 -27.35 12.43
N GLY A 19 1.91 -26.86 12.52
CA GLY A 19 2.94 -27.13 11.54
C GLY A 19 3.47 -28.56 11.65
N THR A 20 3.16 -29.40 10.66
CA THR A 20 4.02 -30.54 10.31
C THR A 20 5.10 -30.03 9.37
N THR A 21 6.34 -29.98 9.86
CA THR A 21 7.53 -29.56 9.12
C THR A 21 7.93 -30.64 8.12
N THR A 22 7.43 -30.53 6.89
CA THR A 22 8.02 -31.22 5.74
C THR A 22 8.90 -30.22 4.99
N SER A 23 10.21 -30.45 5.04
CA SER A 23 11.21 -29.75 4.24
C SER A 23 10.92 -29.97 2.75
N LEU A 24 10.68 -28.90 2.01
CA LEU A 24 10.57 -28.93 0.55
C LEU A 24 11.66 -28.04 -0.06
N GLN A 25 12.39 -28.63 -1.00
CA GLN A 25 13.37 -28.01 -1.89
C GLN A 25 12.82 -26.74 -2.58
N PRO A 26 13.69 -25.84 -3.06
CA PRO A 26 13.25 -24.60 -3.70
C PRO A 26 12.57 -24.90 -5.04
N THR A 27 11.25 -24.94 -5.02
CA THR A 27 10.43 -24.99 -6.24
C THR A 27 10.51 -23.62 -6.90
N VAL A 28 11.09 -23.57 -8.10
CA VAL A 28 10.96 -22.41 -8.99
C VAL A 28 9.48 -22.33 -9.36
N ILE A 29 8.76 -21.39 -8.75
CA ILE A 29 7.34 -21.17 -9.01
C ILE A 29 7.24 -20.39 -10.32
N THR A 30 7.20 -21.10 -11.44
CA THR A 30 6.71 -20.52 -12.69
C THR A 30 5.22 -20.26 -12.52
N SER A 31 4.90 -19.04 -12.08
CA SER A 31 3.53 -18.55 -11.95
C SER A 31 2.91 -18.47 -13.33
N SER A 32 2.08 -19.45 -13.68
CA SER A 32 1.16 -19.37 -14.80
C SER A 32 0.05 -18.38 -14.43
N GLN A 33 0.37 -17.08 -14.45
CA GLN A 33 -0.65 -16.04 -14.42
C GLN A 33 -1.44 -16.12 -15.74
N PRO A 34 -2.78 -16.08 -15.69
CA PRO A 34 -3.57 -15.83 -16.88
C PRO A 34 -3.15 -14.46 -17.44
N SER A 35 -2.84 -14.39 -18.74
CA SER A 35 -2.65 -13.12 -19.43
C SER A 35 -3.99 -12.37 -19.47
N TYR A 36 -4.27 -11.59 -18.43
CA TYR A 36 -5.39 -10.66 -18.43
C TYR A 36 -5.00 -9.43 -19.27
N PRO A 37 -5.75 -9.08 -20.31
CA PRO A 37 -5.82 -7.69 -20.74
C PRO A 37 -6.80 -6.98 -19.79
N SER A 38 -6.47 -6.91 -18.49
CA SER A 38 -7.21 -6.07 -17.54
C SER A 38 -6.63 -4.67 -17.68
N GLU A 39 -7.48 -3.64 -17.78
CA GLU A 39 -7.05 -2.24 -17.64
C GLU A 39 -5.98 -2.13 -16.56
N VAL A 40 -4.87 -1.47 -16.89
CA VAL A 40 -3.85 -1.18 -15.88
C VAL A 40 -4.56 -0.44 -14.75
N CYS A 41 -4.52 -1.00 -13.54
CA CYS A 41 -5.08 -0.37 -12.34
C CYS A 41 -4.37 0.97 -12.14
N LYS A 42 -5.01 2.04 -12.58
CA LYS A 42 -4.43 3.39 -12.64
C LYS A 42 -5.38 4.39 -12.00
N ASP A 43 -4.77 5.32 -11.27
CA ASP A 43 -5.39 6.54 -10.85
C ASP A 43 -5.28 7.57 -11.98
N THR A 44 -6.36 8.30 -12.26
CA THR A 44 -6.37 9.32 -13.31
C THR A 44 -5.78 10.66 -12.82
N LEU A 45 -5.31 10.70 -11.57
CA LEU A 45 -4.77 11.88 -10.90
C LEU A 45 -3.95 11.45 -9.67
N ASN A 46 -3.20 12.36 -9.06
CA ASN A 46 -2.46 12.05 -7.83
C ASN A 46 -3.41 11.99 -6.63
N CYS A 47 -3.96 10.82 -6.33
CA CYS A 47 -4.94 10.64 -5.27
C CYS A 47 -4.36 10.78 -3.86
N ARG A 48 -3.03 10.75 -3.72
CA ARG A 48 -2.37 10.96 -2.43
C ARG A 48 -2.68 12.34 -1.86
N VAL A 49 -3.02 13.35 -2.66
CA VAL A 49 -3.37 14.69 -2.14
C VAL A 49 -4.67 14.69 -1.33
N TYR A 50 -5.50 13.66 -1.47
CA TYR A 50 -6.76 13.51 -0.76
C TYR A 50 -6.64 12.60 0.46
N HIS A 51 -7.51 12.83 1.44
CA HIS A 51 -7.57 12.02 2.65
C HIS A 51 -8.23 10.67 2.31
N ALA A 52 -7.47 9.57 2.39
CA ALA A 52 -7.96 8.22 2.09
C ALA A 52 -9.21 7.86 2.92
N ALA A 53 -9.27 8.30 4.18
CA ALA A 53 -10.42 8.09 5.06
C ALA A 53 -11.72 8.77 4.58
N MET A 54 -11.63 9.75 3.67
CA MET A 54 -12.78 10.43 3.10
C MET A 54 -13.15 9.86 1.72
N ILE A 55 -12.15 9.64 0.86
CA ILE A 55 -12.40 9.26 -0.53
C ILE A 55 -12.49 7.75 -0.76
N CYS A 56 -11.84 6.92 0.07
CA CYS A 56 -11.76 5.48 -0.15
C CYS A 56 -12.84 4.65 0.57
N VAL A 57 -13.84 5.30 1.16
CA VAL A 57 -14.95 4.63 1.86
C VAL A 57 -16.00 4.16 0.83
N THR A 58 -16.22 2.86 0.70
CA THR A 58 -17.10 2.27 -0.34
C THR A 58 -18.59 2.64 -0.21
N ASN A 59 -19.03 3.05 0.99
CA ASN A 59 -20.38 3.55 1.23
C ASN A 59 -20.43 5.09 1.37
N GLY A 60 -19.32 5.77 1.07
CA GLY A 60 -19.20 7.22 1.20
C GLY A 60 -19.69 7.96 -0.04
N ILE A 61 -20.00 9.25 0.13
CA ILE A 61 -20.46 10.12 -0.96
C ILE A 61 -19.44 10.26 -2.09
N TYR A 62 -18.15 10.07 -1.79
CA TYR A 62 -17.06 10.16 -2.76
C TYR A 62 -16.75 8.82 -3.43
N TYR A 63 -17.39 7.71 -3.05
CA TYR A 63 -17.12 6.39 -3.62
C TYR A 63 -17.26 6.36 -5.15
N PRO A 64 -18.33 6.90 -5.78
CA PRO A 64 -18.44 6.88 -7.23
C PRO A 64 -17.30 7.65 -7.92
N TRP A 65 -16.81 8.71 -7.28
CA TRP A 65 -15.70 9.51 -7.77
C TRP A 65 -14.36 8.78 -7.60
N SER A 66 -14.08 8.21 -6.42
CA SER A 66 -12.82 7.53 -6.15
C SER A 66 -12.71 6.20 -6.89
N LEU A 67 -13.82 5.51 -7.14
CA LEU A 67 -13.86 4.32 -7.99
C LEU A 67 -13.35 4.63 -9.42
N LYS A 68 -13.66 5.82 -9.92
CA LYS A 68 -13.26 6.26 -11.26
C LYS A 68 -11.84 6.83 -11.31
N HIS A 69 -11.46 7.61 -10.29
CA HIS A 69 -10.26 8.43 -10.34
C HIS A 69 -9.09 7.90 -9.51
N CYS A 70 -9.38 7.10 -8.49
CA CYS A 70 -8.43 6.62 -7.49
C CYS A 70 -8.49 5.10 -7.21
N PRO A 71 -8.76 4.23 -8.20
CA PRO A 71 -8.98 2.81 -7.92
C PRO A 71 -7.72 2.10 -7.42
N ALA A 72 -6.52 2.56 -7.82
CA ALA A 72 -5.26 2.03 -7.29
C ALA A 72 -5.01 2.54 -5.87
N TYR A 73 -5.07 3.86 -5.65
CA TYR A 73 -4.87 4.46 -4.33
C TYR A 73 -5.83 3.93 -3.27
N CYS A 74 -7.10 3.73 -3.63
CA CYS A 74 -8.12 3.21 -2.72
C CYS A 74 -8.15 1.68 -2.62
N GLY A 75 -7.30 0.97 -3.36
CA GLY A 75 -7.21 -0.50 -3.31
C GLY A 75 -8.45 -1.20 -3.88
N TYR A 76 -9.15 -0.58 -4.83
CA TYR A 76 -10.29 -1.17 -5.51
C TYR A 76 -9.89 -2.13 -6.63
N CYS A 77 -8.64 -2.04 -7.10
CA CYS A 77 -8.04 -2.98 -8.04
C CYS A 77 -6.61 -3.35 -7.61
N GLN A 78 -6.08 -4.42 -8.21
CA GLN A 78 -4.69 -4.85 -7.97
C GLN A 78 -3.72 -3.91 -8.69
N ALA A 79 -3.15 -2.97 -7.93
CA ALA A 79 -2.09 -2.10 -8.41
C ALA A 79 -0.72 -2.79 -8.35
N PRO A 80 0.23 -2.44 -9.24
CA PRO A 80 1.62 -2.82 -9.06
C PRO A 80 2.18 -2.21 -7.78
N THR A 81 2.85 -3.04 -6.98
CA THR A 81 3.54 -2.62 -5.77
C THR A 81 5.04 -2.82 -5.91
N ARG A 82 5.79 -2.10 -5.09
CA ARG A 82 7.23 -2.29 -4.95
C ARG A 82 7.61 -2.35 -3.49
N ILE A 83 8.63 -3.16 -3.21
CA ILE A 83 9.24 -3.26 -1.88
C ILE A 83 10.27 -2.14 -1.77
N VAL A 84 10.20 -1.35 -0.70
CA VAL A 84 11.11 -0.24 -0.45
C VAL A 84 11.68 -0.32 0.96
N PRO A 85 13.01 -0.15 1.14
CA PRO A 85 13.58 -0.05 2.47
C PRO A 85 13.13 1.25 3.16
N CYS A 86 13.03 1.21 4.49
CA CYS A 86 12.80 2.40 5.28
C CYS A 86 14.08 3.23 5.37
N SER A 87 14.19 4.21 4.48
CA SER A 87 15.28 5.17 4.43
C SER A 87 14.75 6.53 4.03
N ASP A 88 15.47 7.57 4.42
CA ASP A 88 15.31 8.91 3.85
C ASP A 88 15.96 8.95 2.48
N LYS A 89 15.34 9.68 1.56
CA LYS A 89 15.92 9.99 0.26
C LYS A 89 16.92 11.14 0.36
N LEU A 90 16.61 12.12 1.21
CA LEU A 90 17.49 13.24 1.51
C LEU A 90 18.32 12.94 2.75
N THR A 91 19.56 13.44 2.78
CA THR A 91 20.47 13.25 3.92
C THR A 91 20.34 14.33 4.99
N ASN A 92 19.59 15.40 4.72
CA ASN A 92 19.51 16.60 5.55
C ASN A 92 18.08 16.87 6.05
N CYS A 93 17.29 15.82 6.30
CA CYS A 93 15.92 15.95 6.79
C CYS A 93 15.81 16.73 8.12
N ASP A 94 16.89 16.75 8.90
CA ASP A 94 17.06 17.48 10.16
C ASP A 94 17.31 19.00 9.99
N GLU A 95 17.66 19.47 8.79
CA GLU A 95 17.86 20.90 8.49
C GLU A 95 16.55 21.63 8.11
N TYR A 96 15.48 20.87 7.82
CA TYR A 96 14.17 21.42 7.47
C TYR A 96 13.42 21.96 8.70
N PRO A 97 12.34 22.73 8.49
CA PRO A 97 11.55 23.29 9.60
C PRO A 97 11.16 22.23 10.65
N PRO A 98 11.14 22.59 11.96
CA PRO A 98 10.87 21.63 13.03
C PRO A 98 9.51 20.92 12.93
N ASP A 99 8.56 21.53 12.23
CA ASP A 99 7.23 20.98 11.98
C ASP A 99 7.15 20.12 10.70
N LEU A 100 8.27 19.83 10.03
CA LEU A 100 8.32 19.00 8.82
C LEU A 100 7.47 17.73 8.96
N CYS A 101 7.60 17.04 10.09
CA CYS A 101 6.96 15.74 10.32
C CYS A 101 5.49 15.83 10.76
N THR A 102 5.02 17.01 11.18
CA THR A 102 3.66 17.19 11.74
C THR A 102 2.78 18.09 10.88
N ASN A 103 3.38 18.99 10.08
CA ASN A 103 2.65 19.93 9.26
C ASN A 103 2.10 19.24 7.99
N GLU A 104 0.78 19.25 7.83
CA GLU A 104 0.11 18.57 6.71
C GLU A 104 0.48 19.12 5.33
N LEU A 105 0.96 20.37 5.25
CA LEU A 105 1.47 20.93 3.99
C LEU A 105 2.68 20.14 3.46
N TYR A 106 3.48 19.55 4.36
CA TYR A 106 4.64 18.74 3.98
C TYR A 106 4.34 17.25 3.87
N ARG A 107 3.11 16.78 4.11
CA ARG A 107 2.83 15.35 4.24
C ARG A 107 3.36 14.52 3.06
N LEU A 108 3.01 14.88 1.84
CA LEU A 108 3.47 14.13 0.66
C LEU A 108 4.97 14.22 0.47
N TRP A 109 5.53 15.40 0.73
CA TRP A 109 6.95 15.64 0.59
C TRP A 109 7.77 14.85 1.62
N ARG A 110 7.36 14.80 2.89
CA ARG A 110 8.04 14.00 3.93
C ARG A 110 7.89 12.51 3.67
N GLU A 111 6.73 12.06 3.18
CA GLU A 111 6.49 10.69 2.73
C GLU A 111 7.38 10.28 1.55
N ASP A 112 7.86 11.21 0.73
CA ASP A 112 8.72 10.90 -0.42
C ASP A 112 10.22 11.08 -0.10
N ASN A 113 10.55 11.93 0.88
CA ASN A 113 11.93 12.36 1.11
C ASN A 113 12.51 12.01 2.49
N CYS A 114 11.68 12.02 3.54
CA CYS A 114 12.13 12.03 4.94
C CYS A 114 11.35 11.03 5.82
N ARG A 115 11.03 9.88 5.25
CA ARG A 115 10.15 8.86 5.84
C ARG A 115 10.70 8.28 7.13
N LYS A 116 12.00 7.98 7.14
CA LYS A 116 12.67 7.40 8.29
C LYS A 116 12.86 8.46 9.37
N PHE A 117 13.33 9.66 8.99
CA PHE A 117 13.47 10.79 9.90
C PHE A 117 12.15 11.12 10.61
N CYS A 118 11.04 11.17 9.86
CA CYS A 118 9.72 11.44 10.41
C CYS A 118 9.02 10.21 11.04
N GLY A 119 9.70 9.06 11.13
CA GLY A 119 9.12 7.85 11.74
C GLY A 119 7.89 7.30 10.99
N ILE A 120 7.75 7.59 9.70
CA ILE A 120 6.64 7.14 8.84
C ILE A 120 6.79 5.66 8.47
N CYS A 121 8.01 5.14 8.42
CA CYS A 121 8.31 3.76 8.07
C CYS A 121 9.14 3.05 9.13
N SER A 122 9.18 1.71 9.07
CA SER A 122 10.13 0.90 9.83
C SER A 122 10.51 -0.38 9.08
N GLY A 123 11.81 -0.62 8.89
CA GLY A 123 12.30 -1.81 8.20
C GLY A 123 12.10 -1.77 6.69
N ILE A 124 11.09 -2.48 6.19
CA ILE A 124 10.79 -2.64 4.75
C ILE A 124 9.28 -2.50 4.56
N ASP A 125 8.87 -1.65 3.63
CA ASP A 125 7.47 -1.42 3.29
C ASP A 125 7.15 -1.96 1.90
N THR A 126 5.91 -2.40 1.71
CA THR A 126 5.33 -2.63 0.38
C THR A 126 4.44 -1.45 0.05
N VAL A 127 4.78 -0.69 -1.00
CA VAL A 127 4.05 0.51 -1.39
C VAL A 127 3.52 0.37 -2.81
N ILE A 128 2.41 1.06 -3.11
CA ILE A 128 1.96 1.24 -4.49
C ILE A 128 3.08 1.95 -5.26
N ASP A 129 3.39 1.45 -6.46
CA ASP A 129 4.31 2.14 -7.34
C ASP A 129 3.57 3.28 -8.06
N TYR A 130 3.48 4.43 -7.39
CA TYR A 130 2.80 5.63 -7.91
C TYR A 130 3.32 6.10 -9.28
N SER A 131 4.57 5.78 -9.63
CA SER A 131 5.12 6.10 -10.96
C SER A 131 4.49 5.28 -12.09
N SER A 132 3.91 4.13 -11.75
CA SER A 132 3.25 3.21 -12.69
C SER A 132 1.73 3.37 -12.74
N VAL A 133 1.13 4.05 -11.74
CA VAL A 133 -0.33 4.12 -11.59
C VAL A 133 -0.94 5.50 -11.80
N VAL A 134 -0.18 6.60 -11.82
CA VAL A 134 -0.75 7.93 -12.12
C VAL A 134 -0.63 8.21 -13.62
N GLY A 135 -1.74 8.48 -14.31
CA GLY A 135 -1.77 8.71 -15.76
C GLY A 135 -2.95 9.53 -16.25
#